data_AF-A0A6L5JUT0-F1
#
_entry.id   AF-A0A6L5JUT0-F1
#
_cell.length_a   1.000
_cell.length_b   1.000
_cell.length_c   1.000
_cell.angle_alpha   90.00
_cell.angle_beta   90.00
_cell.angle_gamma   90.00
#
_symmetry.space_group_name_H-M   'P 1'
#
loop_
_entity.id
_entity.type
_entity.pdbx_description
1 polymer ?
#
loop_
_entity_poly.entity_id
_entity_poly.type
_entity_poly.pdbx_seq_one_letter_code
_entity_poly.pdbx_strand_id
1 'polypeptide(L)' 'MCSSGQEEFTVKHPGMTLRDYFAGKALQGYLASLAPDFEPGEFASAIARECYALAEAMIEAREEGGAS' A
#
# COMPACT_ATOMS: atom_id res chain seq x y z
N MET A 1 -45.99 -19.78 8.53
CA MET A 1 -45.02 -18.91 7.84
C MET A 1 -43.77 -18.82 8.70
N CYS A 2 -42.76 -19.66 8.46
CA CYS A 2 -41.46 -19.52 9.11
C CYS A 2 -40.67 -18.45 8.36
N SER A 3 -40.59 -17.26 8.95
CA SER A 3 -39.69 -16.20 8.49
C SER A 3 -38.30 -16.53 9.02
N SER A 4 -37.47 -17.17 8.20
CA SER A 4 -36.05 -17.35 8.47
C SER A 4 -35.37 -15.98 8.38
N GLY A 5 -35.00 -15.41 9.53
CA GLY A 5 -34.19 -14.20 9.59
C GLY A 5 -32.84 -14.46 8.90
N GLN A 6 -32.57 -13.72 7.84
CA GLN A 6 -31.24 -13.65 7.25
C GLN A 6 -30.45 -12.61 8.06
N GLU A 7 -29.59 -13.06 8.96
CA GLU A 7 -28.57 -12.18 9.54
C GLU A 7 -27.52 -11.90 8.46
N GLU A 8 -27.52 -10.65 7.97
CA GLU A 8 -26.59 -10.17 6.96
C GLU A 8 -25.20 -10.01 7.58
N PHE A 9 -24.37 -11.04 7.43
CA PHE A 9 -22.99 -11.02 7.91
C PHE A 9 -22.15 -10.07 7.05
N THR A 10 -22.06 -8.81 7.46
CA THR A 10 -21.23 -7.81 6.77
C THR A 10 -19.76 -8.04 7.10
N VAL A 11 -19.04 -8.70 6.19
CA VAL A 11 -17.57 -8.82 6.25
C VAL A 11 -16.98 -7.43 6.01
N LYS A 12 -16.42 -6.80 7.05
CA LYS A 12 -15.66 -5.55 6.88
C LYS A 12 -14.32 -5.89 6.24
N HIS A 13 -14.17 -5.56 4.96
CA HIS A 13 -12.85 -5.50 4.31
C HIS A 13 -12.24 -4.13 4.63
N PRO A 14 -11.20 -4.03 5.50
CA PRO A 14 -10.64 -2.74 5.88
C PRO A 14 -9.99 -1.97 4.71
N GLY A 15 -9.96 -2.51 3.49
CA GLY A 15 -9.30 -1.90 2.34
C GLY A 15 -7.80 -1.75 2.56
N MET A 16 -7.12 -1.11 1.61
CA MET A 16 -5.75 -0.63 1.79
C MET A 16 -5.79 0.82 2.23
N THR A 17 -4.87 1.23 3.11
CA THR A 17 -4.72 2.65 3.43
C THR A 17 -4.09 3.39 2.24
N LEU A 18 -4.26 4.72 2.18
CA LEU A 18 -3.59 5.54 1.16
C LEU A 18 -2.06 5.37 1.21
N ARG A 19 -1.52 5.17 2.42
CA ARG A 19 -0.12 4.84 2.66
C ARG A 19 0.29 3.54 1.97
N ASP A 20 -0.50 2.46 2.14
CA ASP A 20 -0.23 1.16 1.50
C ASP A 20 -0.27 1.27 -0.03
N TYR A 21 -1.18 2.10 -0.55
CA TYR A 21 -1.25 2.37 -1.99
C TYR A 21 0.02 3.06 -2.53
N PHE A 22 0.48 4.14 -1.89
CA PHE A 22 1.71 4.81 -2.30
C PHE A 22 2.95 3.93 -2.13
N ALA A 23 3.05 3.18 -1.03
CA ALA A 23 4.13 2.25 -0.81
C ALA A 23 4.17 1.17 -1.89
N GLY A 24 3.01 0.63 -2.29
CA GLY A 24 2.90 -0.33 -3.39
C GLY A 24 3.33 0.25 -4.75
N LYS A 25 3.02 1.53 -5.01
CA LYS A 25 3.47 2.23 -6.22
C LYS A 25 4.98 2.48 -6.23
N ALA A 26 5.53 2.90 -5.10
CA ALA A 26 6.97 3.03 -4.94
C ALA A 26 7.69 1.69 -5.15
N LEU A 27 7.16 0.61 -4.55
CA LEU A 27 7.69 -0.73 -4.71
C LEU A 27 7.67 -1.19 -6.18
N GLN A 28 6.57 -0.95 -6.90
CA GLN A 28 6.45 -1.29 -8.30
C GLN A 28 7.55 -0.61 -9.15
N GLY A 29 7.76 0.69 -8.95
CA GLY A 29 8.82 1.43 -9.66
C GLY A 29 10.22 0.97 -9.27
N TYR A 30 10.44 0.71 -7.97
CA TYR A 30 11.72 0.22 -7.46
C TYR A 30 12.09 -1.13 -8.09
N LEU A 31 11.19 -2.10 -8.06
CA LEU A 31 11.43 -3.44 -8.62
C LEU A 31 11.67 -3.40 -10.14
N ALA A 32 10.99 -2.50 -10.86
CA ALA A 32 11.21 -2.32 -12.29
C ALA A 32 12.59 -1.73 -12.64
N SER A 33 13.29 -1.11 -11.68
CA SER A 33 14.61 -0.51 -11.87
C SER A 33 15.78 -1.46 -11.58
N LEU A 34 15.50 -2.65 -11.03
CA LEU A 34 16.53 -3.59 -10.61
C LEU A 34 17.22 -4.27 -11.78
N ALA A 35 18.49 -4.62 -11.59
CA ALA A 35 19.23 -5.43 -12.55
C ALA A 35 18.66 -6.87 -12.59
N PRO A 36 18.77 -7.59 -13.73
CA PRO A 36 18.20 -8.94 -13.87
C PRO A 36 18.75 -9.99 -12.88
N ASP A 37 19.96 -9.77 -12.35
CA ASP A 37 20.66 -10.62 -11.40
C ASP A 37 20.49 -10.19 -9.94
N PHE A 38 19.69 -9.15 -9.68
CA PHE A 38 19.40 -8.70 -8.33
C PHE A 38 18.21 -9.47 -7.75
N GLU A 39 18.41 -10.02 -6.55
CA GLU A 39 17.38 -10.76 -5.82
C GLU A 39 16.71 -9.88 -4.76
N PRO A 40 15.55 -9.26 -5.04
CA PRO A 40 14.90 -8.33 -4.10
C PRO A 40 14.47 -8.98 -2.79
N GLY A 41 14.32 -10.31 -2.77
CA GLY A 41 14.00 -11.07 -1.57
C GLY A 41 15.04 -10.93 -0.45
N GLU A 42 16.33 -10.81 -0.80
CA GLU A 42 17.42 -10.65 0.17
C GLU A 42 17.36 -9.30 0.90
N PHE A 43 16.75 -8.29 0.28
CA PHE A 43 16.65 -6.92 0.78
C PHE A 43 15.20 -6.50 1.07
N ALA A 44 14.25 -7.45 1.12
CA ALA A 44 12.83 -7.17 1.16
C ALA A 44 12.44 -6.21 2.29
N SER A 45 13.01 -6.39 3.50
CA SER A 45 12.75 -5.52 4.64
C SER A 45 13.24 -4.08 4.43
N ALA A 46 14.40 -3.91 3.79
CA ALA A 46 14.97 -2.59 3.50
C ALA A 46 14.15 -1.87 2.42
N ILE A 47 13.82 -2.59 1.33
CA ILE A 47 12.99 -2.08 0.24
C ILE A 47 11.61 -1.67 0.76
N ALA A 48 10.97 -2.51 1.58
CA ALA A 48 9.68 -2.19 2.18
C ALA A 48 9.75 -0.91 3.02
N ARG A 49 10.77 -0.78 3.88
CA ARG A 49 10.97 0.43 4.71
C ARG A 49 11.13 1.69 3.86
N GLU A 50 11.90 1.63 2.78
CA GLU A 50 12.09 2.76 1.87
C GLU A 50 10.79 3.13 1.14
N CYS A 51 10.02 2.14 0.67
CA CYS A 51 8.74 2.37 0.03
C CYS A 51 7.73 3.03 0.96
N TYR A 52 7.68 2.61 2.23
CA TYR A 52 6.83 3.28 3.23
C TYR A 52 7.32 4.69 3.57
N ALA A 53 8.65 4.93 3.61
CA ALA A 53 9.18 6.28 3.82
C ALA A 53 8.80 7.23 2.66
N LEU A 54 8.85 6.75 1.42
CA LEU A 54 8.37 7.50 0.26
C LEU A 54 6.86 7.77 0.34
N ALA A 55 6.08 6.81 0.81
CA ALA A 55 4.64 6.98 1.00
C ALA A 55 4.31 8.07 2.03
N GLU A 56 5.02 8.11 3.16
CA GLU A 56 4.88 9.20 4.15
C GLU A 56 5.21 10.55 3.53
N ALA A 57 6.33 10.66 2.82
CA ALA A 57 6.74 11.90 2.18
C ALA A 57 5.71 12.40 1.14
N MET A 58 5.04 11.50 0.42
CA MET A 58 3.95 11.87 -0.50
C MET A 58 2.69 12.37 0.22
N ILE A 59 2.39 11.81 1.39
CA ILE A 59 1.27 12.26 2.24
C ILE A 59 1.59 13.63 2.83
N GLU A 60 2.78 13.81 3.40
CA GLU A 60 3.26 15.08 3.94
C GLU A 60 3.26 16.17 2.87
N ALA A 61 3.81 15.90 1.68
CA ALA A 61 3.79 16.85 0.57
C ALA A 61 2.37 17.25 0.13
N ARG A 62 1.40 16.32 0.22
CA ARG A 62 -0.01 16.60 -0.04
C ARG A 62 -0.61 17.50 1.04
N GLU A 63 -0.23 17.31 2.30
CA GLU A 63 -0.71 18.13 3.42
C GLU A 63 -0.10 19.54 3.40
N GLU A 64 1.17 19.66 3.02
CA GLU A 64 1.92 20.93 3.02
C GLU A 64 1.70 21.78 1.77
N GLY A 65 1.48 21.17 0.61
CA GLY A 65 1.43 21.85 -0.68
C GLY A 65 0.23 21.49 -1.54
N GLY A 66 -0.82 20.91 -0.93
CA GLY A 66 -1.94 20.25 -1.60
C GLY A 66 -2.30 20.86 -2.95
N ALA A 67 -2.00 20.11 -4.02
CA ALA A 67 -2.49 20.29 -5.39
C ALA A 67 -3.19 21.63 -5.62
N SER A 68 -2.40 22.71 -5.74
CA SER A 68 -2.91 24.00 -6.21
C SER A 68 -3.32 23.88 -7.68
#